data_AF-A0A8E7EIJ7-F1
#
_entry.id   AF-A0A8E7EIJ7-F1
#
_cell.length_a   1.000
_cell.length_b   1.000
_cell.length_c   1.000
_cell.angle_alpha   90.00
_cell.angle_beta   90.00
_cell.angle_gamma   90.00
#
_symmetry.space_group_name_H-M   'P 1'
#
loop_
_entity.id
_entity.type
_entity.pdbx_description
1 polymer ?
#
loop_
_entity_poly.entity_id
_entity_poly.type
_entity_poly.pdbx_seq_one_letter_code
_entity_poly.pdbx_strand_id
1 'polypeptide(L)'
;MRRFYILMCFLIAALIAGGITIVSGEIIDGSSAIPKSYKLEVDIMFAPPAQSPPYDDDSFFSLANETIHKLCNGKELAVGKSNIMTYDSLEDRYYKMVRMKVSQERHADAENIMTFISYTLSVMDFYNTYEKDWEKDSPVIDGMAAYNWATAYYNGAVKIWDTISTQYPDAVMYKMPPKKV
;
A
#
# COMPACT_ATOMS: atom_id res chain seq x y z
N MET A 1 17.83 40.92 39.74
CA MET A 1 18.76 39.90 40.25
C MET A 1 17.99 38.60 40.44
N ARG A 2 18.48 37.51 39.82
CA ARG A 2 18.50 36.11 40.32
C ARG A 2 17.19 35.56 40.94
N ARG A 3 16.60 34.43 40.54
CA ARG A 3 17.21 33.20 39.99
C ARG A 3 16.14 32.08 39.90
N PHE A 4 16.34 31.16 38.94
CA PHE A 4 16.01 29.71 38.93
C PHE A 4 14.53 29.28 39.01
N TYR A 5 13.90 28.82 37.91
CA TYR A 5 13.93 27.43 37.39
C TYR A 5 13.86 26.36 38.48
N ILE A 6 12.66 25.84 38.78
CA ILE A 6 12.40 24.50 39.34
C ILE A 6 10.99 24.06 38.88
N LEU A 7 10.96 22.96 38.14
CA LEU A 7 10.00 21.84 38.14
C LEU A 7 8.49 22.15 38.21
N MET A 8 7.70 21.70 37.24
CA MET A 8 7.22 20.30 37.17
C MET A 8 6.30 19.99 38.36
N CYS A 9 5.01 19.79 38.07
CA CYS A 9 4.18 18.70 38.59
C CYS A 9 2.72 19.10 38.87
N PHE A 10 1.82 18.24 38.36
CA PHE A 10 0.45 17.98 38.81
C PHE A 10 -0.64 19.01 38.49
N LEU A 11 -1.26 18.81 37.32
CA LEU A 11 -2.72 18.92 37.18
C LEU A 11 -3.25 17.66 36.48
N ILE A 12 -3.15 16.53 37.18
CA ILE A 12 -3.94 15.32 36.95
C ILE A 12 -4.49 14.86 38.31
N ALA A 13 -5.81 14.95 38.48
CA ALA A 13 -6.67 14.13 39.35
C ALA A 13 -8.10 14.64 39.10
N ALA A 14 -9.04 13.87 38.54
CA ALA A 14 -9.57 12.60 39.03
C ALA A 14 -10.08 11.73 37.85
N LEU A 15 -9.70 10.44 37.68
CA LEU A 15 -10.07 9.22 38.45
C LEU A 15 -11.55 8.82 38.17
N ILE A 16 -11.99 7.60 37.80
CA ILE A 16 -11.43 6.22 37.75
C ILE A 16 -12.37 5.38 36.86
N ALA A 17 -11.83 4.59 35.94
CA ALA A 17 -12.26 3.20 35.69
C ALA A 17 -11.34 2.57 34.63
N GLY A 18 -10.41 1.72 35.08
CA GLY A 18 -9.70 0.78 34.20
C GLY A 18 -8.27 1.16 33.81
N GLY A 19 -7.36 1.06 34.77
CA GLY A 19 -5.98 0.56 34.57
C GLY A 19 -5.11 1.16 33.46
N ILE A 20 -4.40 2.24 33.77
CA ILE A 20 -3.15 2.59 33.09
C ILE A 20 -2.00 2.04 33.93
N THR A 21 -1.38 0.95 33.48
CA THR A 21 0.01 0.64 33.80
C THR A 21 0.89 1.32 32.77
N ILE A 22 1.66 2.33 33.21
CA ILE A 22 2.75 2.89 32.41
C ILE A 22 3.86 1.84 32.41
N VAL A 23 4.16 1.27 31.25
CA VAL A 23 5.45 0.65 30.98
C VAL A 23 6.13 1.48 29.89
N SER A 24 7.24 2.07 30.31
CA SER A 24 8.27 2.68 29.51
C SER A 24 8.67 1.78 28.33
N GLY A 25 8.68 2.32 27.12
CA GLY A 25 9.29 1.69 25.95
C GLY A 25 8.29 1.12 24.95
N GLU A 26 7.60 1.99 24.20
CA GLU A 26 7.03 1.58 22.92
C GLU A 26 8.13 1.58 21.87
N ILE A 27 8.73 0.40 21.68
CA ILE A 27 9.11 -0.01 20.34
C ILE A 27 7.86 0.16 19.50
N ILE A 28 7.96 0.97 18.45
CA ILE A 28 6.93 1.14 17.43
C ILE A 28 6.73 -0.23 16.79
N ASP A 29 5.82 -1.02 17.34
CA ASP A 29 5.35 -2.23 16.68
C ASP A 29 4.55 -1.76 15.47
N GLY A 30 5.03 -2.15 14.29
CA GLY A 30 4.46 -1.79 12.98
C GLY A 30 3.12 -2.46 12.70
N SER A 31 2.25 -2.53 13.71
CA SER A 31 0.92 -3.11 13.67
C SER A 31 -0.16 -2.08 13.99
N SER A 32 0.06 -0.80 13.64
CA SER A 32 -1.08 0.10 13.47
C SER A 32 -2.00 -0.53 12.43
N ALA A 33 -3.09 -1.13 12.90
CA ALA A 33 -4.07 -1.77 12.05
C ALA A 33 -4.50 -0.74 11.00
N ILE A 34 -4.35 -1.09 9.72
CA ILE A 34 -4.91 -0.35 8.60
C ILE A 34 -6.37 -0.05 8.98
N PRO A 35 -6.78 1.22 9.18
CA PRO A 35 -8.12 1.51 9.62
C PRO A 35 -9.07 0.95 8.58
N LYS A 36 -10.11 0.22 9.02
CA LYS A 36 -11.08 -0.45 8.13
C LYS A 36 -11.69 0.47 7.05
N SER A 37 -11.65 1.79 7.26
CA SER A 37 -12.11 2.82 6.31
C SER A 37 -11.14 3.13 5.16
N TYR A 38 -9.92 2.59 5.17
CA TYR A 38 -8.93 2.77 4.10
C TYR A 38 -8.48 1.43 3.50
N LYS A 39 -9.26 0.38 3.72
CA LYS A 39 -9.15 -0.85 2.95
C LYS A 39 -9.53 -0.45 1.51
N LEU A 40 -8.65 -0.76 0.56
CA LEU A 40 -8.99 -0.69 -0.86
C LEU A 40 -10.39 -1.28 -1.07
N GLU A 41 -11.25 -0.60 -1.83
CA GLU A 41 -12.52 -1.18 -2.33
C GLU A 41 -12.27 -2.38 -3.28
N VAL A 42 -11.01 -2.72 -3.49
CA VAL A 42 -10.58 -3.99 -4.07
C VAL A 42 -10.75 -5.12 -3.03
N ASP A 43 -11.98 -5.33 -2.59
CA ASP A 43 -12.38 -6.47 -1.75
C ASP A 43 -12.69 -7.71 -2.62
N ILE A 44 -12.32 -7.67 -3.91
CA ILE A 44 -12.43 -8.82 -4.80
C ILE A 44 -11.21 -9.71 -4.55
N MET A 45 -11.44 -10.74 -3.74
CA MET A 45 -10.47 -11.80 -3.52
C MET A 45 -10.12 -12.48 -4.86
N PHE A 46 -8.83 -12.74 -5.08
CA PHE A 46 -8.40 -13.54 -6.22
C PHE A 46 -9.10 -14.90 -6.21
N ALA A 47 -9.64 -15.29 -7.35
CA ALA A 47 -10.45 -16.51 -7.44
C ALA A 47 -9.64 -17.75 -7.02
N PRO A 48 -10.28 -18.76 -6.40
CA PRO A 48 -9.60 -20.02 -6.10
C PRO A 48 -9.10 -20.71 -7.38
N PRO A 49 -8.12 -21.61 -7.28
CA PRO A 49 -7.57 -22.30 -8.45
C PRO A 49 -8.66 -23.05 -9.22
N ALA A 50 -8.68 -22.85 -10.53
CA ALA A 50 -9.61 -23.53 -11.41
C ALA A 50 -9.30 -25.03 -11.48
N GLN A 51 -10.32 -25.84 -11.20
CA GLN A 51 -10.18 -27.30 -11.13
C GLN A 51 -10.29 -28.00 -12.49
N SER A 52 -10.86 -27.32 -13.49
CA SER A 52 -11.07 -27.88 -14.83
C SER A 52 -10.97 -26.80 -15.92
N PRO A 53 -10.56 -27.19 -17.15
CA PRO A 53 -10.47 -26.27 -18.28
C PRO A 53 -11.86 -25.77 -18.75
N PRO A 54 -11.92 -24.66 -19.53
CA PRO A 54 -10.78 -23.90 -20.04
C PRO A 54 -10.13 -23.01 -18.98
N TYR A 55 -8.80 -22.93 -19.03
CA TYR A 55 -7.98 -22.03 -18.21
C TYR A 55 -7.63 -20.77 -19.00
N ASP A 56 -7.51 -19.66 -18.29
CA ASP A 56 -7.14 -18.36 -18.84
C ASP A 56 -5.64 -18.06 -18.64
N ASP A 57 -4.81 -19.06 -18.32
CA ASP A 57 -3.39 -18.89 -17.93
C ASP A 57 -2.62 -18.00 -18.91
N ASP A 58 -2.62 -18.33 -20.20
CA ASP A 58 -1.88 -17.54 -21.20
C ASP A 58 -2.33 -16.08 -21.25
N SER A 59 -3.64 -15.85 -21.14
CA SER A 59 -4.21 -14.50 -21.14
C SER A 59 -3.86 -13.74 -19.85
N PHE A 60 -3.92 -14.43 -18.70
CA PHE A 60 -3.53 -13.88 -17.41
C PHE A 60 -2.06 -13.48 -17.41
N PHE A 61 -1.15 -14.39 -17.75
CA PHE A 61 0.28 -14.12 -17.69
C PHE A 61 0.74 -13.15 -18.77
N SER A 62 0.08 -13.11 -19.94
CA SER A 62 0.33 -12.06 -20.93
C SER A 62 -0.06 -10.68 -20.39
N LEU A 63 -1.25 -10.56 -19.80
CA LEU A 63 -1.75 -9.28 -19.27
C LEU A 63 -0.94 -8.84 -18.03
N ALA A 64 -0.57 -9.78 -17.17
CA ALA A 64 0.32 -9.56 -16.04
C ALA A 64 1.68 -9.04 -16.51
N ASN A 65 2.29 -9.69 -17.51
CA ASN A 65 3.60 -9.31 -18.03
C ASN A 65 3.61 -7.87 -18.56
N GLU A 66 2.63 -7.49 -19.37
CA GLU A 66 2.48 -6.10 -19.83
C GLU A 66 2.34 -5.12 -18.66
N THR A 67 1.53 -5.50 -17.66
CA THR A 67 1.24 -4.64 -16.51
C THR A 67 2.49 -4.43 -15.65
N ILE A 68 3.22 -5.51 -15.36
CA ILE A 68 4.47 -5.46 -14.61
C ILE A 68 5.51 -4.61 -15.35
N HIS A 69 5.72 -4.80 -16.65
CA HIS A 69 6.70 -3.99 -17.39
C HIS A 69 6.33 -2.50 -17.46
N LYS A 70 5.03 -2.18 -17.51
CA LYS A 70 4.57 -0.79 -17.49
C LYS A 70 4.88 -0.13 -16.14
N LEU A 71 4.66 -0.85 -15.03
CA LEU A 71 4.91 -0.37 -13.67
C LEU A 71 6.40 -0.35 -13.32
N CYS A 72 7.07 -1.48 -13.52
CA CYS A 72 8.44 -1.76 -13.10
C CYS A 72 9.46 -1.33 -14.16
N ASN A 73 9.65 -0.01 -14.28
CA ASN A 73 10.59 0.62 -15.20
C ASN A 73 11.75 1.36 -14.49
N GLY A 74 11.92 1.16 -13.18
CA GLY A 74 12.95 1.78 -12.34
C GLY A 74 12.75 3.27 -12.02
N LYS A 75 11.68 3.89 -12.53
CA LYS A 75 11.32 5.28 -12.24
C LYS A 75 10.37 5.37 -11.05
N GLU A 76 10.06 6.59 -10.64
CA GLU A 76 9.04 6.84 -9.62
C GLU A 76 7.67 6.38 -10.10
N LEU A 77 6.87 5.84 -9.18
CA LEU A 77 5.49 5.46 -9.46
C LEU A 77 4.71 6.69 -9.90
N ALA A 78 4.03 6.59 -11.04
CA ALA A 78 3.21 7.67 -11.57
C ALA A 78 1.92 7.81 -10.76
N VAL A 79 1.96 8.65 -9.72
CA VAL A 79 0.87 8.91 -8.76
C VAL A 79 0.40 10.36 -8.83
N GLY A 80 -0.67 10.68 -8.12
CA GLY A 80 -1.18 12.03 -8.00
C GLY A 80 -2.23 12.38 -9.05
N LYS A 81 -2.78 13.59 -8.93
CA LYS A 81 -3.91 14.05 -9.76
C LYS A 81 -3.61 14.06 -11.27
N SER A 82 -2.35 14.24 -11.65
CA SER A 82 -1.92 14.20 -13.07
C SER A 82 -1.86 12.79 -13.65
N ASN A 83 -1.93 11.75 -12.80
CA ASN A 83 -1.75 10.35 -13.19
C ASN A 83 -3.00 9.49 -12.95
N ILE A 84 -4.19 10.11 -12.86
CA ILE A 84 -5.48 9.40 -12.70
C ILE A 84 -5.68 8.34 -13.80
N MET A 85 -5.34 8.66 -15.06
CA MET A 85 -5.44 7.68 -16.15
C MET A 85 -4.54 6.44 -15.95
N THR A 86 -3.41 6.60 -15.27
CA THR A 86 -2.52 5.47 -14.93
C THR A 86 -3.17 4.61 -13.85
N TYR A 87 -3.79 5.24 -12.84
CA TYR A 87 -4.53 4.56 -11.79
C TYR A 87 -5.69 3.76 -12.37
N ASP A 88 -6.60 4.41 -13.11
CA ASP A 88 -7.78 3.78 -13.70
C ASP A 88 -7.38 2.61 -14.63
N SER A 89 -6.33 2.81 -15.44
CA SER A 89 -5.79 1.76 -16.31
C SER A 89 -5.25 0.56 -15.53
N LEU A 90 -4.69 0.77 -14.33
CA LEU A 90 -4.16 -0.32 -13.51
C LEU A 90 -5.30 -1.05 -12.81
N GLU A 91 -6.27 -0.31 -12.27
CA GLU A 91 -7.45 -0.85 -11.62
C GLU A 91 -8.27 -1.72 -12.58
N ASP A 92 -8.52 -1.24 -13.80
CA ASP A 92 -9.19 -2.02 -14.85
C ASP A 92 -8.47 -3.33 -15.18
N ARG A 93 -7.14 -3.29 -15.26
CA ARG A 93 -6.32 -4.49 -15.52
C ARG A 93 -6.41 -5.46 -14.35
N TYR A 94 -6.31 -4.96 -13.12
CA TYR A 94 -6.50 -5.75 -11.92
C TYR A 94 -7.86 -6.46 -11.91
N TYR A 95 -8.95 -5.73 -12.15
CA TYR A 95 -10.30 -6.31 -12.15
C TYR A 95 -10.54 -7.30 -13.30
N LYS A 96 -9.83 -7.16 -14.42
CA LYS A 96 -9.84 -8.19 -15.47
C LYS A 96 -9.13 -9.45 -15.01
N MET A 97 -7.93 -9.33 -14.47
CA MET A 97 -7.11 -10.46 -14.03
C MET A 97 -7.72 -11.22 -12.86
N VAL A 98 -8.33 -10.53 -11.90
CA VAL A 98 -8.89 -11.17 -10.69
C VAL A 98 -10.02 -12.16 -11.00
N ARG A 99 -10.65 -12.02 -12.18
CA ARG A 99 -11.77 -12.86 -12.64
C ARG A 99 -11.34 -13.98 -13.57
N MET A 100 -10.06 -14.05 -13.95
CA MET A 100 -9.53 -15.07 -14.85
C MET A 100 -9.40 -16.42 -14.14
N LYS A 101 -9.68 -17.50 -14.87
CA LYS A 101 -9.59 -18.87 -14.35
C LYS A 101 -8.16 -19.39 -14.49
N VAL A 102 -7.34 -19.13 -13.47
CA VAL A 102 -5.96 -19.64 -13.43
C VAL A 102 -5.94 -21.10 -12.97
N SER A 103 -5.18 -21.94 -13.66
CA SER A 103 -5.00 -23.35 -13.32
C SER A 103 -4.34 -23.53 -11.95
N GLN A 104 -4.58 -24.67 -11.31
CA GLN A 104 -3.98 -24.98 -10.01
C GLN A 104 -2.44 -24.92 -10.02
N GLU A 105 -1.80 -25.35 -11.11
CA GLU A 105 -0.34 -25.35 -11.24
C GLU A 105 0.25 -23.94 -11.21
N ARG A 106 -0.46 -22.97 -11.80
CA ARG A 106 0.01 -21.59 -11.96
C ARG A 106 -0.58 -20.62 -10.92
N HIS A 107 -1.45 -21.10 -10.05
CA HIS A 107 -2.23 -20.26 -9.15
C HIS A 107 -1.37 -19.48 -8.14
N ALA A 108 -0.34 -20.12 -7.57
CA ALA A 108 0.56 -19.46 -6.62
C ALA A 108 1.34 -18.30 -7.25
N ASP A 109 1.81 -18.44 -8.49
CA ASP A 109 2.47 -17.35 -9.22
C ASP A 109 1.49 -16.21 -9.50
N ALA A 110 0.28 -16.56 -9.94
CA ALA A 110 -0.77 -15.58 -10.21
C ALA A 110 -1.18 -14.81 -8.94
N GLU A 111 -1.30 -15.49 -7.80
CA GLU A 111 -1.61 -14.87 -6.51
C GLU A 111 -0.53 -13.86 -6.09
N ASN A 112 0.76 -14.20 -6.26
CA ASN A 112 1.86 -13.28 -5.97
C ASN A 112 1.81 -12.04 -6.87
N ILE A 113 1.57 -12.22 -8.18
CA ILE A 113 1.41 -11.11 -9.13
C ILE A 113 0.24 -10.21 -8.74
N MET A 114 -0.92 -10.80 -8.44
CA MET A 114 -2.11 -10.04 -8.04
C MET A 114 -1.90 -9.29 -6.73
N THR A 115 -1.20 -9.89 -5.77
CA THR A 115 -0.82 -9.26 -4.51
C THR A 115 0.10 -8.05 -4.75
N PHE A 116 1.11 -8.19 -5.61
CA PHE A 116 2.00 -7.08 -5.98
C PHE A 116 1.22 -5.91 -6.60
N ILE A 117 0.31 -6.20 -7.54
CA ILE A 117 -0.50 -5.17 -8.20
C ILE A 117 -1.47 -4.52 -7.22
N SER A 118 -2.10 -5.29 -6.33
CA SER A 118 -2.98 -4.76 -5.28
C SER A 118 -2.24 -3.80 -4.36
N TYR A 119 -1.05 -4.17 -3.88
CA TYR A 119 -0.21 -3.26 -3.10
C TYR A 119 0.18 -2.01 -3.88
N THR A 120 0.48 -2.13 -5.18
CA THR A 120 0.77 -0.98 -6.04
C THR A 120 -0.42 -0.02 -6.11
N LEU A 121 -1.65 -0.53 -6.32
CA LEU A 121 -2.87 0.27 -6.30
C LEU A 121 -3.05 0.99 -4.94
N SER A 122 -2.84 0.28 -3.83
CA SER A 122 -2.85 0.90 -2.49
C SER A 122 -1.85 2.04 -2.36
N VAL A 123 -0.62 1.87 -2.86
CA VAL A 123 0.37 2.97 -2.85
C VAL A 123 -0.19 4.19 -3.58
N MET A 124 -0.80 3.99 -4.76
CA MET A 124 -1.37 5.09 -5.55
C MET A 124 -2.51 5.79 -4.81
N ASP A 125 -3.43 5.06 -4.20
CA ASP A 125 -4.58 5.62 -3.46
C ASP A 125 -4.17 6.46 -2.25
N PHE A 126 -3.28 5.91 -1.43
CA PHE A 126 -2.80 6.60 -0.25
C PHE A 126 -1.92 7.79 -0.61
N TYR A 127 -1.14 7.70 -1.70
CA TYR A 127 -0.38 8.87 -2.17
C TYR A 127 -1.30 9.96 -2.73
N ASN A 128 -2.34 9.60 -3.48
CA ASN A 128 -3.35 10.54 -3.95
C ASN A 128 -4.06 11.25 -2.78
N THR A 129 -4.35 10.51 -1.71
CA THR A 129 -4.91 11.06 -0.47
C THR A 129 -3.91 12.00 0.20
N TYR A 130 -2.64 11.61 0.30
CA TYR A 130 -1.57 12.46 0.82
C TYR A 130 -1.48 13.78 0.06
N GLU A 131 -1.45 13.76 -1.28
CA GLU A 131 -1.41 15.00 -2.07
C GLU A 131 -2.64 15.87 -1.87
N LYS A 132 -3.83 15.26 -1.84
CA LYS A 132 -5.09 15.97 -1.62
C LYS A 132 -5.13 16.64 -0.25
N ASP A 133 -4.59 15.97 0.78
CA ASP A 133 -4.55 16.49 2.13
C ASP A 133 -3.49 17.57 2.30
N TRP A 134 -2.31 17.40 1.70
CA TRP A 134 -1.25 18.42 1.67
C TRP A 134 -1.70 19.74 1.01
N GLU A 135 -2.55 19.66 -0.01
CA GLU A 135 -3.11 20.84 -0.68
C GLU A 135 -4.22 21.55 0.10
N LYS A 136 -4.78 20.91 1.14
CA LYS A 136 -5.71 21.59 2.04
C LYS A 136 -4.87 22.46 2.95
N ASP A 137 -4.91 23.78 2.74
CA ASP A 137 -4.28 24.79 3.61
C ASP A 137 -4.87 24.73 5.04
N SER A 138 -4.46 23.72 5.79
CA SER A 138 -5.04 23.30 7.07
C SER A 138 -3.90 22.93 8.02
N PRO A 139 -3.80 23.57 9.19
CA PRO A 139 -2.76 23.25 10.18
C PRO A 139 -2.97 21.90 10.88
N VAL A 140 -4.09 21.22 10.60
CA VAL A 140 -4.47 19.94 11.26
C VAL A 140 -4.41 18.76 10.29
N ILE A 141 -4.49 19.01 8.98
CA ILE A 141 -4.51 17.96 7.95
C ILE A 141 -3.27 18.16 7.08
N ASP A 142 -2.21 17.39 7.36
CA ASP A 142 -0.92 17.45 6.67
C ASP A 142 -0.68 16.27 5.71
N GLY A 143 -1.62 15.31 5.67
CA GLY A 143 -1.54 14.10 4.85
C GLY A 143 -0.49 13.08 5.30
N MET A 144 0.27 13.31 6.37
CA MET A 144 1.38 12.44 6.77
C MET A 144 0.93 11.02 7.12
N ALA A 145 -0.27 10.88 7.69
CA ALA A 145 -0.86 9.57 7.91
C ALA A 145 -1.01 8.78 6.59
N ALA A 146 -1.53 9.42 5.54
CA ALA A 146 -1.69 8.79 4.23
C ALA A 146 -0.34 8.44 3.59
N TYR A 147 0.67 9.30 3.70
CA TYR A 147 2.02 8.99 3.22
C TYR A 147 2.64 7.78 3.95
N ASN A 148 2.44 7.67 5.26
CA ASN A 148 2.90 6.52 6.04
C ASN A 148 2.22 5.22 5.59
N TRP A 149 0.93 5.25 5.30
CA TRP A 149 0.22 4.10 4.72
C TRP A 149 0.75 3.74 3.34
N ALA A 150 0.94 4.72 2.45
CA ALA A 150 1.52 4.48 1.13
C ALA A 150 2.91 3.82 1.24
N THR A 151 3.72 4.27 2.20
CA THR A 151 5.04 3.68 2.49
C THR A 151 4.92 2.22 2.98
N ALA A 152 3.96 1.92 3.85
CA ALA A 152 3.72 0.56 4.33
C ALA A 152 3.33 -0.39 3.18
N TYR A 153 2.43 0.04 2.30
CA TYR A 153 2.04 -0.73 1.12
C TYR A 153 3.17 -0.87 0.09
N TYR A 154 4.00 0.17 -0.08
CA TYR A 154 5.20 0.10 -0.90
C TYR A 154 6.17 -0.98 -0.39
N ASN A 155 6.42 -1.01 0.92
CA ASN A 155 7.25 -2.06 1.53
C ASN A 155 6.63 -3.46 1.39
N GLY A 156 5.31 -3.56 1.41
CA GLY A 156 4.59 -4.79 1.05
C GLY A 156 4.87 -5.21 -0.40
N ALA A 157 4.73 -4.29 -1.34
CA ALA A 157 5.02 -4.52 -2.75
C ALA A 157 6.48 -4.95 -2.97
N VAL A 158 7.45 -4.35 -2.26
CA VAL A 158 8.87 -4.73 -2.35
C VAL A 158 9.08 -6.19 -1.96
N LYS A 159 8.48 -6.64 -0.85
CA LYS A 159 8.60 -8.04 -0.41
C LYS A 159 8.05 -9.02 -1.45
N ILE A 160 6.95 -8.67 -2.12
CA ILE A 160 6.39 -9.53 -3.17
C ILE A 160 7.22 -9.45 -4.45
N TRP A 161 7.73 -8.26 -4.79
CA TRP A 161 8.65 -8.08 -5.92
C TRP A 161 9.88 -8.98 -5.79
N ASP A 162 10.49 -9.07 -4.61
CA ASP A 162 11.63 -9.95 -4.37
C ASP A 162 11.31 -11.43 -4.72
N THR A 163 10.06 -11.85 -4.54
CA THR A 163 9.58 -13.19 -4.92
C THR A 163 9.41 -13.34 -6.43
N ILE A 164 8.77 -12.37 -7.10
CA ILE A 164 8.39 -12.50 -8.52
C ILE A 164 9.44 -11.98 -9.52
N SER A 165 10.41 -11.20 -9.07
CA SER A 165 11.38 -10.48 -9.93
C SER A 165 12.18 -11.39 -10.86
N THR A 166 12.46 -12.64 -10.44
CA THR A 166 13.15 -13.63 -11.28
C THR A 166 12.38 -14.01 -12.54
N GLN A 167 11.06 -13.81 -12.54
CA GLN A 167 10.18 -14.03 -13.71
C GLN A 167 10.20 -12.83 -14.68
N TYR A 168 10.76 -11.69 -14.26
CA TYR A 168 10.80 -10.42 -15.01
C TYR A 168 12.23 -9.84 -15.03
N PRO A 169 13.21 -10.52 -15.65
CA PRO A 169 14.64 -10.20 -15.50
C PRO A 169 15.07 -8.84 -16.07
N ASP A 170 14.27 -8.25 -16.96
CA ASP A 170 14.48 -6.96 -17.60
C ASP A 170 13.66 -5.82 -16.97
N ALA A 171 12.79 -6.14 -16.00
CA ALA A 171 12.02 -5.16 -15.26
C ALA A 171 12.74 -4.74 -13.97
N VAL A 172 12.58 -3.47 -13.59
CA VAL A 172 13.15 -2.91 -12.36
C VAL A 172 12.03 -2.27 -11.56
N MET A 173 11.84 -2.68 -10.31
CA MET A 173 10.75 -2.14 -9.48
C MET A 173 10.75 -0.61 -9.47
N TYR A 174 9.55 -0.04 -9.54
CA TYR A 174 9.35 1.41 -9.40
C TYR A 174 9.80 1.89 -8.01
N LYS A 175 10.07 3.20 -7.91
CA LYS A 175 10.43 3.86 -6.66
C LYS A 175 9.21 4.56 -6.06
N MET A 176 9.15 4.60 -4.74
CA MET A 176 8.20 5.42 -4.01
C MET A 176 8.46 6.91 -4.32
N PRO A 177 7.45 7.68 -4.75
CA PRO A 177 7.59 9.12 -4.95
C PRO A 177 7.93 9.81 -3.62
N PRO A 178 8.79 10.85 -3.64
CA PRO A 178 9.23 11.48 -2.41
C PRO A 178 8.09 12.19 -1.69
N LYS A 179 8.22 12.36 -0.37
CA LYS A 179 7.39 13.30 0.39
C LYS A 179 7.61 14.72 -0.13
N LYS A 180 6.55 15.52 -0.16
CA LYS A 180 6.63 16.97 -0.38
C LYS A 180 7.22 17.61 0.89
N VAL A 181 8.05 18.63 0.69
CA VAL A 181 8.75 19.41 1.75
C VAL A 181 8.24 20.82 1.72
#